data_AF-A0A8T3XAK0-F1
#
_entry.id   AF-A0A8T3XAK0-F1
#
_cell.length_a   1.000
_cell.length_b   1.000
_cell.length_c   1.000
_cell.angle_alpha   90.00
_cell.angle_beta   90.00
_cell.angle_gamma   90.00
#
_symmetry.space_group_name_H-M   'P 1'
#
loop_
_entity.id
_entity.type
_entity.pdbx_description
1 polymer ?
#
loop_
_entity_poly.entity_id
_entity_poly.type
_entity_poly.pdbx_seq_one_letter_code
_entity_poly.pdbx_strand_id
1 'polypeptide(L)' 'AKMPVAEMFGFEGQLKSATGGKGFYSLVDVMFERLPEELKQGVIQKIREKKGMNRDAPMGL' A
#
# COMPACT_ATOMS: atom_id res chain seq x y z
N ALA A 1 13.66 8.02 3.34
CA ALA A 1 12.22 8.30 3.47
C ALA A 1 11.48 6.99 3.66
N LYS A 2 10.27 7.02 4.21
CA LYS A 2 9.43 5.85 4.43
C LYS A 2 8.13 6.01 3.65
N MET A 3 7.67 4.95 3.01
CA MET A 3 6.47 4.96 2.18
C MET A 3 5.74 3.62 2.30
N PRO A 4 4.39 3.58 2.28
CA PRO A 4 3.65 2.34 2.22
C PRO A 4 4.00 1.55 0.95
N VAL A 5 4.18 0.23 1.10
CA VAL A 5 4.46 -0.66 -0.05
C VAL A 5 3.34 -0.57 -1.10
N ALA A 6 2.10 -0.35 -0.67
CA ALA A 6 0.95 -0.18 -1.57
C ALA A 6 1.09 1.03 -2.53
N GLU A 7 1.92 2.02 -2.18
CA GLU A 7 2.16 3.23 -2.99
C GLU A 7 3.43 3.12 -3.86
N MET A 8 4.22 2.06 -3.68
CA MET A 8 5.45 1.84 -4.47
C MET A 8 5.18 1.41 -5.92
N PHE A 9 3.97 0.95 -6.23
CA PHE A 9 3.63 0.52 -7.60
C PHE A 9 3.70 1.70 -8.58
N GLY A 10 4.57 1.60 -9.57
CA GLY A 10 4.83 2.67 -10.55
C GLY A 10 5.78 3.77 -10.07
N PHE A 11 6.26 3.71 -8.82
CA PHE A 11 7.17 4.70 -8.25
C PHE A 11 8.46 4.87 -9.05
N GLU A 12 9.07 3.77 -9.53
CA GLU A 12 10.31 3.86 -10.29
C GLU A 12 10.15 4.70 -11.57
N GLY A 13 9.07 4.48 -12.31
CA GLY A 13 8.78 5.27 -13.52
C GLY A 13 8.55 6.75 -13.20
N GLN A 14 7.82 7.05 -12.14
CA GLN A 14 7.60 8.42 -11.68
C GLN A 14 8.92 9.09 -11.25
N LEU A 15 9.77 8.38 -10.50
CA LEU A 15 11.08 8.88 -10.08
C LEU A 15 11.98 9.18 -11.28
N LYS A 16 12.06 8.25 -12.24
CA LYS A 16 12.84 8.44 -13.47
C LYS A 16 12.33 9.62 -14.28
N SER A 17 11.02 9.72 -14.48
CA SER A 17 10.40 10.85 -15.18
C SER A 17 10.71 12.18 -14.49
N ALA A 18 10.52 12.26 -13.18
CA ALA A 18 10.73 13.49 -12.39
C ALA A 18 12.20 13.93 -12.32
N THR A 19 13.15 13.03 -12.53
CA THR A 19 14.59 13.28 -12.39
C THR A 19 15.36 13.25 -13.72
N GLY A 20 14.65 13.16 -14.85
CA GLY A 20 15.29 13.01 -16.17
C GLY A 20 16.16 11.75 -16.27
N GLY A 21 15.73 10.66 -15.64
CA GLY A 21 16.39 9.36 -15.65
C GLY A 21 17.48 9.16 -14.59
N LYS A 22 17.84 10.21 -13.84
CA LYS A 22 19.02 10.20 -12.94
C LYS A 22 18.72 9.71 -11.52
N GLY A 23 17.46 9.67 -11.10
CA GLY A 23 17.05 9.23 -9.78
C GLY A 23 17.11 7.71 -9.65
N PHE A 24 17.62 7.23 -8.52
CA PHE A 24 17.65 5.82 -8.14
C PHE A 24 17.25 5.69 -6.66
N TYR A 25 16.71 4.53 -6.30
CA TYR A 25 16.36 4.21 -4.92
C TYR A 25 16.72 2.75 -4.61
N SER A 26 16.85 2.43 -3.34
CA SER A 26 16.97 1.07 -2.83
C SER A 26 16.11 0.93 -1.57
N LEU A 27 15.64 -0.29 -1.29
CA LEU A 27 14.88 -0.60 -0.09
C LEU A 27 15.84 -1.14 0.98
N VAL A 28 15.70 -0.65 2.21
CA VAL A 28 16.57 -1.01 3.34
C VAL A 28 15.83 -1.87 4.36
N ASP A 29 14.56 -1.59 4.62
CA ASP A 29 13.74 -2.30 5.61
C ASP A 29 12.27 -2.37 5.15
N VAL A 30 11.58 -3.44 5.52
CA VAL A 30 10.16 -3.68 5.25
C VAL A 30 9.48 -4.10 6.55
N MET A 31 8.69 -3.18 7.10
CA MET A 31 8.00 -3.35 8.38
C MET A 31 6.49 -3.20 8.24
N PHE A 32 5.74 -3.81 9.15
CA PHE A 32 4.29 -3.68 9.22
C PHE A 32 3.87 -2.59 10.20
N GLU A 33 2.94 -1.75 9.77
CA GLU A 33 2.41 -0.64 10.58
C GLU A 33 0.90 -0.62 10.54
N ARG A 34 0.31 0.01 11.56
CA ARG A 34 -1.14 0.20 11.59
C ARG A 34 -1.56 1.14 10.48
N LEU A 35 -2.58 0.74 9.73
CA LEU A 35 -3.25 1.62 8.78
C LEU A 35 -3.95 2.77 9.54
N PRO A 36 -3.98 3.97 8.95
CA PRO A 36 -4.90 5.03 9.40
C PRO A 36 -6.33 4.49 9.46
N GLU A 37 -7.08 4.87 10.50
CA GLU A 37 -8.41 4.30 10.76
C GLU A 37 -9.39 4.59 9.60
N GLU A 38 -9.23 5.73 8.94
CA GLU A 38 -9.99 6.15 7.76
C GLU A 38 -9.82 5.20 6.56
N LEU A 39 -8.63 4.61 6.39
CA LEU A 39 -8.31 3.71 5.26
C LEU A 39 -8.62 2.25 5.57
N LYS A 40 -8.59 1.88 6.84
CA LYS A 40 -8.64 0.50 7.33
C LYS A 40 -9.88 -0.26 6.83
N GLN A 41 -11.07 0.32 6.98
CA GLN A 41 -12.31 -0.34 6.55
C GLN A 41 -12.32 -0.60 5.04
N GLY A 42 -11.95 0.40 4.24
CA GLY A 42 -11.90 0.25 2.79
C GLY A 42 -10.89 -0.80 2.34
N VAL A 43 -9.73 -0.90 2.99
CA VAL A 43 -8.72 -1.92 2.70
C VAL A 43 -9.21 -3.33 3.07
N ILE A 44 -9.84 -3.50 4.24
CA ILE A 44 -10.40 -4.78 4.67
C ILE A 44 -11.44 -5.28 3.66
N GLN A 45 -12.36 -4.41 3.24
CA GLN A 45 -13.40 -4.74 2.27
C GLN A 45 -12.80 -5.21 0.94
N LYS A 46 -11.83 -4.49 0.39
CA LYS A 46 -11.12 -4.87 -0.85
C LYS A 46 -10.42 -6.23 -0.73
N ILE A 47 -9.80 -6.52 0.42
CA ILE A 47 -9.13 -7.81 0.66
C ILE A 47 -10.15 -8.95 0.72
N ARG A 48 -11.29 -8.73 1.38
CA ARG A 48 -12.38 -9.72 1.48
C ARG A 48 -12.98 -10.03 0.12
N GLU A 49 -13.27 -9.00 -0.67
CA GLU A 49 -13.76 -9.16 -2.05
C GLU A 49 -12.79 -10.00 -2.89
N LYS A 50 -11.48 -9.71 -2.84
CA LYS A 50 -10.44 -10.49 -3.53
C LYS A 50 -10.36 -11.95 -3.08
N LYS A 51 -10.77 -12.23 -1.85
CA LYS A 51 -10.79 -13.59 -1.27
C LYS A 51 -12.15 -14.28 -1.41
N GLY A 52 -13.15 -13.65 -2.05
CA GLY A 52 -14.50 -14.19 -2.17
C GLY A 52 -15.28 -14.26 -0.85
N MET A 53 -14.93 -13.41 0.13
CA MET A 53 -15.56 -13.36 1.45
C MET A 53 -16.66 -12.28 1.51
N ASN A 54 -17.54 -12.38 2.52
CA ASN A 54 -18.53 -11.34 2.78
C ASN A 54 -17.83 -10.02 3.20
N ARG A 55 -18.03 -8.98 2.40
CA ARG A 55 -17.44 -7.64 2.55
C ARG A 55 -17.75 -7.00 3.90
N ASP A 56 -19.01 -7.07 4.33
CA ASP A 56 -19.56 -6.30 5.45
C ASP A 56 -19.68 -7.10 6.75
N ALA A 57 -19.09 -8.30 6.79
CA ALA A 57 -19.07 -9.12 7.99
C ALA A 57 -18.44 -8.34 9.17
N PRO A 58 -19.04 -8.34 10.37
CA PRO A 58 -18.44 -7.70 11.53
C PRO A 58 -17.04 -8.28 11.77
N MET A 59 -16.08 -7.42 12.06
CA MET A 59 -14.77 -7.87 12.53
C MET A 59 -15.00 -8.64 13.84
N GLY A 60 -14.58 -9.90 13.90
CA GLY A 60 -14.69 -10.69 15.13
C GLY A 60 -14.00 -10.00 16.29
N LEU A 61 -14.55 -10.22 17.49
CA LEU A 61 -13.95 -9.82 18.78
C LEU A 61 -12.56 -10.43 18.96
#